data_AF-A0A962M434-F1
#
_entry.id   AF-A0A962M434-F1
#
_cell.length_a   1.000
_cell.length_b   1.000
_cell.length_c   1.000
_cell.angle_alpha   90.00
_cell.angle_beta   90.00
_cell.angle_gamma   90.00
#
_symmetry.space_group_name_H-M   'P 1'
#
loop_
_entity.id
_entity.type
_entity.pdbx_description
1 polymer ?
#
loop_
_entity_poly.entity_id
_entity_poly.type
_entity_poly.pdbx_seq_one_letter_code
_entity_poly.pdbx_strand_id
1 'polypeptide(L)'
;MMKIFEVLVEARKNPDLNTKTNLLDNFTKISKTYDTSKLFVSFMNINKKGINVFSKYNTPVGLYCYPFNYVFSLLQKNLISQKARPFPVDNVEYIKVFLLNNDANVMKSDDQLSDHQYQTISKLLDVTDIHSLTDLLQAFRHLKFSFLSNKQKTSILRKLKIDGIIDNGKGLIHPNEPEQAVFLNTTILSTVDVFSEDRKNTLKQMNIQNFSPSNFLNFITQWSNNSTIETEYILKMEKWFEKASRKQQYDLYKNEIISILVQSYARFYDSRMLPIFYAAFIENDNLSGIRDSTKELITKYDPLIEIIKRKNITLFDDFILLNKNSSLDNIIEKLKVYVKSVKIGIMSRDLFKKFIKSIIFWFNNNELKYSITNQYTYFNIATYILKIWNDTRFVETEYKSFLQLINKIPPELQDEHPVSLDIKKML
;
A
#
# COMPACT_ATOMS: atom_id res chain seq x y z
N MET A 1 -39.82 14.92 0.31
CA MET A 1 -39.05 16.16 0.04
C MET A 1 -39.06 17.14 1.23
N MET A 2 -40.10 17.15 2.07
CA MET A 2 -40.24 18.04 3.25
C MET A 2 -39.16 17.91 4.35
N LYS A 3 -38.74 16.70 4.73
CA LYS A 3 -37.75 16.50 5.82
C LYS A 3 -36.35 17.08 5.57
N ILE A 4 -35.95 17.28 4.31
CA ILE A 4 -34.64 17.87 3.98
C ILE A 4 -34.68 19.39 4.14
N PHE A 5 -35.81 20.02 3.79
CA PHE A 5 -36.01 21.45 3.96
C PHE A 5 -36.06 21.83 5.44
N GLU A 6 -36.75 21.06 6.27
CA GLU A 6 -36.78 21.28 7.73
C GLU A 6 -35.38 21.23 8.33
N VAL A 7 -34.57 20.21 8.01
CA VAL A 7 -33.18 20.08 8.50
C VAL A 7 -32.28 21.23 8.01
N LEU A 8 -32.47 21.72 6.78
CA LEU A 8 -31.71 22.85 6.24
C LEU A 8 -32.11 24.20 6.88
N VAL A 9 -33.38 24.34 7.25
CA VAL A 9 -33.91 25.52 7.94
C VAL A 9 -33.52 25.52 9.42
N GLU A 10 -33.52 24.36 10.08
CA GLU A 10 -33.09 24.21 11.47
C GLU A 10 -31.60 24.53 11.65
N ALA A 11 -30.75 24.08 10.73
CA ALA A 11 -29.32 24.42 10.71
C ALA A 11 -29.04 25.92 10.52
N ARG A 12 -30.02 26.71 10.07
CA ARG A 12 -29.94 28.16 9.86
C ARG A 12 -30.59 28.99 10.98
N LYS A 13 -31.38 28.38 11.88
CA LYS A 13 -32.04 29.11 12.97
C LYS A 13 -31.08 29.57 14.07
N ASN A 14 -29.96 28.87 14.28
CA ASN A 14 -28.91 29.22 15.24
C ASN A 14 -27.51 29.13 14.60
N PRO A 15 -27.14 30.06 13.71
CA PRO A 15 -25.86 30.03 12.98
C PRO A 15 -24.63 30.14 13.91
N ASP A 16 -24.80 30.79 15.05
CA ASP A 16 -23.89 30.95 16.18
C ASP A 16 -23.65 29.64 16.97
N LEU A 17 -24.64 28.74 17.04
CA LEU A 17 -24.47 27.40 17.62
C LEU A 17 -23.85 26.39 16.64
N ASN A 18 -23.71 26.77 15.37
CA ASN A 18 -23.17 25.94 14.27
C ASN A 18 -21.94 26.59 13.62
N THR A 19 -21.15 27.36 14.37
CA THR A 19 -19.83 27.81 13.88
C THR A 19 -18.94 26.61 13.66
N LYS A 20 -18.84 26.19 12.39
CA LYS A 20 -17.87 25.19 11.93
C LYS A 20 -16.47 25.80 12.09
N THR A 21 -15.89 25.67 13.28
CA THR A 21 -14.49 26.04 13.50
C THR A 21 -13.62 25.19 12.59
N ASN A 22 -12.78 25.82 11.78
CA ASN A 22 -11.81 25.12 10.97
C ASN A 22 -10.83 24.37 11.90
N LEU A 23 -10.41 23.18 11.51
CA LEU A 23 -9.37 22.42 12.24
C LEU A 23 -8.11 23.28 12.45
N LEU A 24 -7.76 24.11 11.47
CA LEU A 24 -6.64 25.05 11.57
C LEU A 24 -6.84 26.08 12.68
N ASP A 25 -8.06 26.61 12.86
CA ASP A 25 -8.37 27.59 13.91
C ASP A 25 -8.27 26.94 15.29
N ASN A 26 -8.77 25.71 15.42
CA ASN A 26 -8.67 24.92 16.65
C ASN A 26 -7.21 24.64 17.01
N PHE A 27 -6.40 24.20 16.05
CA PHE A 27 -4.96 23.99 16.26
C PHE A 27 -4.24 25.31 16.59
N THR A 28 -4.62 26.42 15.96
CA THR A 28 -4.08 27.75 16.27
C THR A 28 -4.42 28.20 17.69
N LYS A 29 -5.61 27.87 18.19
CA LYS A 29 -5.99 28.15 19.58
C LYS A 29 -5.18 27.31 20.56
N ILE A 30 -5.05 26.01 20.27
CA ILE A 30 -4.27 25.08 21.09
C ILE A 30 -2.80 25.50 21.15
N SER A 31 -2.19 25.87 20.02
CA SER A 31 -0.78 26.27 19.95
C SER A 31 -0.45 27.55 20.72
N LYS A 32 -1.44 28.43 20.93
CA LYS A 32 -1.32 29.62 21.80
C LYS A 32 -1.46 29.31 23.28
N THR A 33 -2.07 28.18 23.63
CA THR A 33 -2.44 27.84 25.02
C THR A 33 -1.46 26.87 25.67
N TYR A 34 -0.88 25.97 24.88
CA TYR A 34 -0.04 24.88 25.36
C TYR A 34 1.35 24.90 24.71
N ASP A 35 2.34 24.36 25.41
CA ASP A 35 3.66 24.08 24.84
C ASP A 35 3.53 23.01 23.74
N THR A 36 3.70 23.43 22.49
CA THR A 36 3.50 22.56 21.33
C THR A 36 4.54 21.44 21.22
N SER A 37 5.68 21.56 21.89
CA SER A 37 6.70 20.50 21.94
C SER A 37 6.24 19.27 22.75
N LYS A 38 5.25 19.46 23.64
CA LYS A 38 4.63 18.41 24.45
C LYS A 38 3.29 17.93 23.92
N LEU A 39 2.84 18.46 22.79
CA LEU A 39 1.57 18.08 22.19
C LEU A 39 1.74 17.00 21.13
N PHE A 40 0.79 16.07 21.13
CA PHE A 40 0.73 14.96 20.19
C PHE A 40 -0.68 14.82 19.61
N VAL A 41 -0.78 14.44 18.34
CA VAL A 41 -2.05 14.29 17.63
C VAL A 41 -2.24 12.82 17.24
N SER A 42 -3.40 12.25 17.53
CA SER A 42 -3.75 10.89 17.14
C SER A 42 -5.05 10.86 16.35
N PHE A 43 -5.04 10.08 15.29
CA PHE A 43 -6.17 9.90 14.39
C PHE A 43 -6.79 8.53 14.62
N MET A 44 -8.07 8.47 15.02
CA MET A 44 -8.69 7.23 15.48
C MET A 44 -10.17 7.11 15.13
N ASN A 45 -10.63 5.88 14.90
CA ASN A 45 -12.06 5.58 14.66
C ASN A 45 -12.86 5.42 15.95
N ILE A 46 -12.20 5.15 17.07
CA ILE A 46 -12.85 4.95 18.37
C ILE A 46 -12.39 6.06 19.29
N ASN A 47 -13.32 6.78 19.91
CA ASN A 47 -13.02 7.85 20.87
C ASN A 47 -12.49 7.29 22.21
N LYS A 48 -11.37 6.56 22.22
CA LYS A 48 -10.75 5.97 23.41
C LYS A 48 -9.26 6.31 23.52
N LYS A 49 -8.81 6.63 24.74
CA LYS A 49 -7.37 6.72 25.07
C LYS A 49 -6.91 5.34 25.50
N GLY A 50 -6.52 4.49 24.56
CA GLY A 50 -6.14 3.10 24.85
C GLY A 50 -5.24 2.50 23.77
N ILE A 51 -4.48 1.48 24.17
CA ILE A 51 -3.56 0.77 23.28
C ILE A 51 -4.32 -0.34 22.55
N ASN A 52 -4.22 -0.38 21.22
CA ASN A 52 -4.76 -1.48 20.43
C ASN A 52 -3.78 -2.67 20.43
N VAL A 53 -4.08 -3.70 21.22
CA VAL A 53 -3.23 -4.90 21.35
C VAL A 53 -3.22 -5.83 20.13
N PHE A 54 -4.09 -5.56 19.15
CA PHE A 54 -4.25 -6.37 17.94
C PHE A 54 -3.75 -5.65 16.67
N SER A 55 -2.72 -4.82 16.80
CA SER A 55 -2.07 -4.19 15.64
C SER A 55 -1.52 -5.24 14.68
N LYS A 56 -1.86 -5.10 13.39
CA LYS A 56 -1.35 -5.94 12.28
C LYS A 56 0.02 -5.50 11.74
N TYR A 57 0.49 -4.33 12.15
CA TYR A 57 1.77 -3.77 11.70
C TYR A 57 2.92 -4.39 12.49
N ASN A 58 4.09 -4.58 11.88
CA ASN A 58 5.26 -5.19 12.53
C ASN A 58 6.01 -4.20 13.44
N THR A 59 5.28 -3.51 14.29
CA THR A 59 5.75 -2.40 15.13
C THR A 59 5.34 -2.63 16.58
N PRO A 60 5.97 -1.97 17.57
CA PRO A 60 5.55 -2.09 18.96
C PRO A 60 4.06 -1.79 19.16
N VAL A 61 3.43 -2.48 20.10
CA VAL A 61 2.04 -2.24 20.49
C VAL A 61 1.99 -1.00 21.39
N GLY A 62 1.36 0.08 20.92
CA GLY A 62 1.22 1.33 21.66
C GLY A 62 0.11 2.22 21.13
N LEU A 63 -0.03 3.40 21.73
CA LEU A 63 -0.85 4.49 21.22
C LEU A 63 -0.01 5.31 20.25
N TYR A 64 -0.41 5.28 18.98
CA TYR A 64 0.27 5.97 17.90
C TYR A 64 -0.20 7.40 17.76
N CYS A 65 0.75 8.32 17.66
CA CYS A 65 0.52 9.75 17.53
C CYS A 65 1.56 10.39 16.60
N TYR A 66 1.37 11.67 16.33
CA TYR A 66 2.30 12.53 15.63
C TYR A 66 2.66 13.72 16.51
N PRO A 67 3.89 14.25 16.45
CA PRO A 67 4.19 15.54 17.04
C PRO A 67 3.21 16.61 16.54
N PHE A 68 2.71 17.45 17.43
CA PHE A 68 1.71 18.47 17.05
C PHE A 68 2.24 19.44 16.00
N ASN A 69 3.47 19.92 16.15
CA ASN A 69 4.09 20.85 15.20
C ASN A 69 4.19 20.28 13.79
N TYR A 70 4.44 18.97 13.67
CA TYR A 70 4.43 18.28 12.39
C TYR A 70 3.06 18.40 11.72
N VAL A 71 2.01 17.94 12.39
CA VAL A 71 0.63 18.00 11.86
C VAL A 71 0.19 19.44 11.59
N PHE A 72 0.50 20.37 12.50
CA PHE A 72 0.12 21.77 12.38
C PHE A 72 0.79 22.43 11.17
N SER A 73 2.08 22.15 10.93
CA SER A 73 2.79 22.66 9.75
C SER A 73 2.19 22.15 8.43
N LEU A 74 1.74 20.90 8.41
CA LEU A 74 1.08 20.33 7.24
C LEU A 74 -0.27 21.01 6.98
N LEU A 75 -1.06 21.27 8.04
CA LEU A 75 -2.33 22.01 7.95
C LEU A 75 -2.11 23.44 7.41
N GLN A 76 -1.11 24.15 7.92
CA GLN A 76 -0.79 25.53 7.49
C GLN A 76 -0.38 25.60 6.02
N LYS A 77 0.31 24.59 5.50
CA LYS A 77 0.76 24.55 4.10
C LYS A 77 -0.38 24.25 3.11
N ASN A 78 -1.63 24.09 3.58
CA ASN A 78 -2.76 23.63 2.77
C ASN A 78 -2.49 22.34 1.98
N LEU A 79 -1.42 21.60 2.31
CA LEU A 79 -1.11 20.28 1.74
C LEU A 79 -2.15 19.24 2.18
N ILE A 80 -3.07 19.65 3.06
CA ILE A 80 -4.10 18.80 3.63
C ILE A 80 -5.43 19.54 3.79
N SER A 81 -6.14 19.74 2.68
CA SER A 81 -7.58 19.96 2.70
C SER A 81 -8.29 18.61 2.88
N GLN A 82 -9.16 18.48 3.90
CA GLN A 82 -10.07 17.35 4.21
C GLN A 82 -9.49 15.91 4.28
N LYS A 83 -8.23 15.69 3.92
CA LYS A 83 -7.48 14.42 3.99
C LYS A 83 -6.28 14.54 4.95
N ALA A 84 -6.51 15.22 6.07
CA ALA A 84 -5.55 15.92 6.93
C ALA A 84 -4.45 15.14 7.66
N ARG A 85 -4.00 13.99 7.15
CA ARG A 85 -3.40 12.96 7.99
C ARG A 85 -2.20 12.31 7.32
N PRO A 86 -1.08 12.13 8.04
CA PRO A 86 0.04 11.34 7.56
C PRO A 86 -0.38 9.87 7.38
N PHE A 87 -0.93 9.26 8.42
CA PHE A 87 -1.52 7.93 8.39
C PHE A 87 -2.51 7.75 9.59
N PRO A 88 -3.56 6.91 9.48
CA PRO A 88 -4.07 6.33 8.23
C PRO A 88 -4.58 7.43 7.28
N VAL A 89 -4.37 7.22 5.98
CA VAL A 89 -4.92 8.08 4.91
C VAL A 89 -6.46 7.93 4.83
N ASP A 90 -6.98 6.80 5.31
CA ASP A 90 -8.41 6.52 5.40
C ASP A 90 -9.12 7.44 6.39
N ASN A 91 -10.40 7.69 6.18
CA ASN A 91 -11.25 8.50 7.06
C ASN A 91 -11.27 7.97 8.51
N VAL A 92 -11.01 8.85 9.48
CA VAL A 92 -11.10 8.61 10.91
C VAL A 92 -12.21 9.47 11.49
N GLU A 93 -12.84 8.98 12.54
CA GLU A 93 -13.96 9.66 13.17
C GLU A 93 -13.49 10.76 14.14
N TYR A 94 -12.32 10.59 14.74
CA TYR A 94 -11.81 11.45 15.81
C TYR A 94 -10.36 11.84 15.57
N ILE A 95 -10.08 13.13 15.77
CA ILE A 95 -8.73 13.69 15.90
C ILE A 95 -8.56 14.08 17.36
N LYS A 96 -7.63 13.44 18.06
CA LYS A 96 -7.35 13.74 19.47
C LYS A 96 -6.03 14.47 19.61
N VAL A 97 -6.03 15.49 20.45
CA VAL A 97 -4.81 16.16 20.89
C VAL A 97 -4.51 15.71 22.31
N PHE A 98 -3.29 15.25 22.53
CA PHE A 98 -2.76 14.82 23.81
C PHE A 98 -1.65 15.75 24.27
N LEU A 99 -1.57 15.98 25.58
CA LEU A 99 -0.47 16.64 26.25
C LEU A 99 0.36 15.58 26.98
N LEU A 100 1.68 15.60 26.76
CA LEU A 100 2.66 14.80 27.48
C LEU A 100 2.96 15.44 28.83
N ASN A 101 2.42 14.85 29.90
CA ASN A 101 2.55 15.38 31.26
C ASN A 101 3.83 14.92 31.96
N ASN A 102 4.40 13.80 31.52
CA ASN A 102 5.63 13.24 32.05
C ASN A 102 6.46 12.63 30.91
N ASP A 103 7.65 13.18 30.69
CA ASP A 103 8.59 12.79 29.64
C ASP A 103 9.84 12.07 30.18
N ALA A 104 9.92 11.79 31.49
CA ALA A 104 11.12 11.22 32.13
C ALA A 104 11.62 9.90 31.50
N ASN A 105 10.69 9.14 30.91
CA ASN A 105 10.94 7.83 30.27
C ASN A 105 10.56 7.84 28.78
N VAL A 106 10.44 9.02 28.17
CA VAL A 106 10.15 9.16 26.75
C VAL A 106 11.46 9.39 26.02
N MET A 107 11.80 8.49 25.10
CA MET A 107 13.04 8.57 24.34
C MET A 107 12.79 9.10 22.93
N LYS A 108 13.71 9.90 22.43
CA LYS A 108 13.81 10.24 21.01
C LYS A 108 14.60 9.17 20.29
N SER A 109 14.36 9.02 18.99
CA SER A 109 15.04 8.05 18.12
C SER A 109 16.56 8.00 18.28
N ASP A 110 17.16 9.15 18.61
CA ASP A 110 18.61 9.39 18.58
C ASP A 110 19.25 9.23 19.96
N ASP A 111 18.42 8.99 20.97
CA ASP A 111 18.89 8.86 22.34
C ASP A 111 19.72 7.58 22.49
N GLN A 112 20.82 7.73 23.23
CA GLN A 112 21.64 6.60 23.64
C GLN A 112 20.95 5.83 24.75
N LEU A 113 21.16 4.52 24.78
CA LEU A 113 20.70 3.71 25.90
C LEU A 113 21.63 3.93 27.09
N SER A 114 21.06 4.03 28.29
CA SER A 114 21.85 3.98 29.52
C SER A 114 22.53 2.61 29.68
N ASP A 115 23.63 2.54 30.43
CA ASP A 115 24.34 1.29 30.71
C ASP A 115 23.42 0.19 31.25
N HIS A 116 22.48 0.56 32.13
CA HIS A 116 21.49 -0.38 32.66
C HIS A 116 20.55 -0.91 31.56
N GLN A 117 20.09 -0.04 30.64
CA GLN A 117 19.26 -0.47 29.51
C GLN A 117 20.07 -1.37 28.56
N TYR A 118 21.31 -1.01 28.25
CA TYR A 118 22.22 -1.83 27.46
C TYR A 118 22.39 -3.23 28.05
N GLN A 119 22.76 -3.32 29.34
CA GLN A 119 22.92 -4.59 30.06
C GLN A 119 21.62 -5.41 30.06
N THR A 120 20.48 -4.74 30.21
CA THR A 120 19.17 -5.39 30.15
C THR A 120 18.89 -5.97 28.76
N ILE A 121 19.17 -5.24 27.68
CA ILE A 121 19.01 -5.73 26.30
C ILE A 121 19.96 -6.90 26.04
N SER A 122 21.24 -6.74 26.41
CA SER A 122 22.26 -7.76 26.19
C SER A 122 21.85 -9.08 26.85
N LYS A 123 21.35 -9.03 28.09
CA LYS A 123 20.82 -10.21 28.79
C LYS A 123 19.54 -10.77 28.18
N LEU A 124 18.64 -9.92 27.68
CA LEU A 124 17.34 -10.37 27.15
C LEU A 124 17.43 -10.96 25.75
N LEU A 125 18.36 -10.46 24.92
CA LEU A 125 18.45 -10.78 23.50
C LEU A 125 19.75 -11.49 23.11
N ASP A 126 20.68 -11.67 24.05
CA ASP A 126 22.00 -12.26 23.83
C ASP A 126 22.78 -11.56 22.70
N VAL A 127 22.88 -10.23 22.82
CA VAL A 127 23.54 -9.34 21.84
C VAL A 127 24.45 -8.34 22.52
N THR A 128 25.51 -7.94 21.81
CA THR A 128 26.52 -6.99 22.32
C THR A 128 26.59 -5.69 21.52
N ASP A 129 25.92 -5.62 20.36
CA ASP A 129 26.06 -4.57 19.34
C ASP A 129 24.90 -3.56 19.31
N ILE A 130 24.02 -3.53 20.31
CA ILE A 130 22.88 -2.60 20.38
C ILE A 130 23.17 -1.53 21.43
N HIS A 131 23.68 -0.38 21.01
CA HIS A 131 24.10 0.69 21.93
C HIS A 131 23.12 1.88 21.98
N SER A 132 22.29 2.04 20.95
CA SER A 132 21.31 3.13 20.87
C SER A 132 19.88 2.62 20.69
N LEU A 133 18.90 3.52 20.90
CA LEU A 133 17.51 3.22 20.58
C LEU A 133 17.32 2.98 19.07
N THR A 134 18.07 3.71 18.23
CA THR A 134 18.08 3.50 16.78
C THR A 134 18.48 2.06 16.44
N ASP A 135 19.57 1.54 17.02
CA ASP A 135 20.03 0.16 16.77
C ASP A 135 18.96 -0.85 17.17
N LEU A 136 18.33 -0.64 18.33
CA LEU A 136 17.28 -1.53 18.83
C LEU A 136 16.07 -1.55 17.90
N LEU A 137 15.58 -0.38 17.49
CA LEU A 137 14.41 -0.27 16.60
C LEU A 137 14.69 -0.80 15.21
N GLN A 138 15.89 -0.58 14.68
CA GLN A 138 16.34 -1.21 13.43
C GLN A 138 16.39 -2.73 13.59
N ALA A 139 16.96 -3.25 14.68
CA ALA A 139 17.02 -4.69 14.92
C ALA A 139 15.63 -5.33 15.04
N PHE A 140 14.65 -4.64 15.63
CA PHE A 140 13.24 -5.08 15.64
C PHE A 140 12.61 -5.16 14.26
N ARG A 141 13.07 -4.34 13.31
CA ARG A 141 12.55 -4.31 11.94
C ARG A 141 13.25 -5.27 11.01
N HIS A 142 14.56 -5.41 11.16
CA HIS A 142 15.37 -6.29 10.35
C HIS A 142 15.22 -7.76 10.79
N LEU A 143 15.75 -8.67 9.97
CA LEU A 143 15.65 -10.12 10.17
C LEU A 143 16.20 -10.56 11.54
N LYS A 144 17.07 -9.78 12.17
CA LYS A 144 17.71 -10.10 13.46
C LYS A 144 16.68 -10.45 14.55
N PHE A 145 15.54 -9.73 14.60
CA PHE A 145 14.46 -10.02 15.55
C PHE A 145 13.06 -10.04 14.92
N SER A 146 12.97 -10.35 13.62
CA SER A 146 11.67 -10.44 12.93
C SER A 146 10.76 -11.54 13.49
N PHE A 147 11.33 -12.52 14.20
CA PHE A 147 10.61 -13.58 14.90
C PHE A 147 9.87 -13.10 16.17
N LEU A 148 10.23 -11.92 16.72
CA LEU A 148 9.56 -11.38 17.89
C LEU A 148 8.19 -10.81 17.50
N SER A 149 7.15 -11.23 18.23
CA SER A 149 5.83 -10.62 18.13
C SER A 149 5.85 -9.15 18.59
N ASN A 150 4.89 -8.36 18.11
CA ASN A 150 4.72 -6.96 18.54
C ASN A 150 4.58 -6.82 20.06
N LYS A 151 3.94 -7.80 20.72
CA LYS A 151 3.80 -7.84 22.18
C LYS A 151 5.14 -8.06 22.88
N GLN A 152 6.01 -8.92 22.33
CA GLN A 152 7.36 -9.14 22.86
C GLN A 152 8.24 -7.88 22.68
N LYS A 153 8.20 -7.25 21.50
CA LYS A 153 8.90 -5.97 21.25
C LYS A 153 8.50 -4.91 22.29
N THR A 154 7.19 -4.79 22.54
CA THR A 154 6.64 -3.88 23.57
C THR A 154 7.11 -4.26 24.97
N SER A 155 7.10 -5.55 25.31
CA SER A 155 7.53 -6.05 26.62
C SER A 155 9.01 -5.72 26.88
N ILE A 156 9.86 -5.87 25.86
CA ILE A 156 11.28 -5.49 25.94
C ILE A 156 11.40 -3.99 26.22
N LEU A 157 10.75 -3.13 25.43
CA LEU A 157 10.80 -1.67 25.63
C LEU A 157 10.32 -1.25 27.03
N ARG A 158 9.26 -1.89 27.56
CA ARG A 158 8.79 -1.61 28.93
C ARG A 158 9.75 -2.12 30.00
N LYS A 159 10.45 -3.23 29.79
CA LYS A 159 11.53 -3.68 30.69
C LYS A 159 12.72 -2.70 30.73
N LEU A 160 12.92 -1.95 29.65
CA LEU A 160 13.89 -0.86 29.58
C LEU A 160 13.40 0.45 30.22
N LYS A 161 12.22 0.43 30.87
CA LYS A 161 11.54 1.59 31.44
C LYS A 161 11.28 2.69 30.40
N ILE A 162 10.99 2.30 29.15
CA ILE A 162 10.60 3.24 28.09
C ILE A 162 9.06 3.33 28.09
N ASP A 163 8.53 4.53 28.32
CA ASP A 163 7.10 4.80 28.32
C ASP A 163 6.61 5.32 26.95
N GLY A 164 7.49 5.93 26.17
CA GLY A 164 7.19 6.39 24.81
C GLY A 164 8.44 6.57 23.96
N ILE A 165 8.24 6.55 22.64
CA ILE A 165 9.30 6.77 21.65
C ILE A 165 8.82 7.84 20.68
N ILE A 166 9.68 8.82 20.40
CA ILE A 166 9.44 9.88 19.41
C ILE A 166 10.47 9.73 18.27
N ASP A 167 9.96 9.57 17.06
CA ASP A 167 10.73 9.51 15.83
C ASP A 167 10.67 10.86 15.12
N ASN A 168 11.81 11.54 15.02
CA ASN A 168 11.92 12.90 14.49
C ASN A 168 12.29 12.90 13.00
N GLY A 169 11.62 12.08 12.20
CA GLY A 169 11.80 12.10 10.74
C GLY A 169 12.64 10.94 10.19
N LYS A 170 13.12 10.03 11.03
CA LYS A 170 13.97 8.91 10.60
C LYS A 170 13.16 7.72 10.09
N GLY A 171 11.86 7.71 10.38
CA GLY A 171 10.97 6.63 9.99
C GLY A 171 11.44 5.28 10.51
N LEU A 172 12.01 5.24 11.72
CA LEU A 172 12.43 4.07 12.49
C LEU A 172 11.24 3.32 13.07
N ILE A 173 10.20 4.00 13.55
CA ILE A 173 8.98 3.33 14.02
C ILE A 173 8.24 2.73 12.83
N HIS A 174 8.06 3.51 11.76
CA HIS A 174 7.47 3.04 10.50
C HIS A 174 8.08 3.78 9.29
N PRO A 175 8.53 3.07 8.23
CA PRO A 175 9.26 3.69 7.12
C PRO A 175 8.44 4.71 6.31
N ASN A 176 7.13 4.51 6.23
CA ASN A 176 6.25 5.40 5.45
C ASN A 176 5.75 6.60 6.28
N GLU A 177 6.12 6.67 7.56
CA GLU A 177 5.70 7.73 8.48
C GLU A 177 6.96 8.26 9.19
N PRO A 178 7.71 9.15 8.52
CA PRO A 178 9.03 9.54 8.99
C PRO A 178 8.99 10.22 10.37
N GLU A 179 7.98 11.06 10.61
CA GLU A 179 7.72 11.67 11.92
C GLU A 179 6.55 10.97 12.59
N GLN A 180 6.78 10.35 13.75
CA GLN A 180 5.77 9.59 14.49
C GLN A 180 6.14 9.50 15.97
N ALA A 181 5.18 9.22 16.83
CA ALA A 181 5.41 8.81 18.20
C ALA A 181 4.58 7.57 18.56
N VAL A 182 5.12 6.71 19.41
CA VAL A 182 4.41 5.58 19.99
C VAL A 182 4.54 5.60 21.51
N PHE A 183 3.40 5.69 22.20
CA PHE A 183 3.34 5.67 23.65
C PHE A 183 2.94 4.28 24.15
N LEU A 184 3.84 3.64 24.88
CA LEU A 184 3.66 2.31 25.48
C LEU A 184 2.92 2.37 26.81
N ASN A 185 2.90 3.56 27.41
CA ASN A 185 2.16 3.88 28.62
C ASN A 185 1.33 5.15 28.40
N THR A 186 0.00 5.03 28.38
CA THR A 186 -0.90 6.18 28.10
C THR A 186 -1.23 6.99 29.35
N THR A 187 -0.77 6.60 30.54
CA THR A 187 -1.00 7.38 31.77
C THR A 187 -0.19 8.67 31.79
N ILE A 188 0.90 8.74 31.04
CA ILE A 188 1.73 9.94 30.89
C ILE A 188 1.08 11.01 29.99
N LEU A 189 -0.08 10.70 29.39
CA LEU A 189 -0.80 11.56 28.47
C LEU A 189 -2.15 12.02 29.07
N SER A 190 -2.48 13.31 28.94
CA SER A 190 -3.84 13.83 29.12
C SER A 190 -4.45 14.25 27.79
N THR A 191 -5.75 14.08 27.64
CA THR A 191 -6.49 14.59 26.48
C THR A 191 -6.66 16.09 26.63
N VAL A 192 -6.23 16.85 25.63
CA VAL A 192 -6.44 18.30 25.52
C VAL A 192 -7.75 18.59 24.81
N ASP A 193 -7.96 17.95 23.66
CA ASP A 193 -9.13 18.18 22.83
C ASP A 193 -9.47 16.95 21.96
N VAL A 194 -10.72 16.89 21.49
CA VAL A 194 -11.22 15.86 20.58
C VAL A 194 -12.10 16.51 19.51
N PHE A 195 -11.66 16.46 18.27
CA PHE A 195 -12.43 16.91 17.11
C PHE A 195 -13.09 15.71 16.45
N SER A 196 -14.40 15.78 16.22
CA SER A 196 -15.10 14.80 15.41
C SER A 196 -15.08 15.22 13.94
N GLU A 197 -14.65 14.34 13.04
CA GLU A 197 -14.90 14.53 11.62
C GLU A 197 -16.30 14.05 11.27
N ASP A 198 -17.17 15.01 10.99
CA ASP A 198 -18.57 14.73 10.73
C ASP A 198 -18.73 14.12 9.32
N ARG A 199 -18.69 12.78 9.25
CA ARG A 199 -18.74 11.96 8.01
C ARG A 199 -19.86 12.36 7.04
N LYS A 200 -20.97 12.88 7.56
CA LYS A 200 -22.14 13.31 6.75
C LYS A 200 -21.87 14.59 5.97
N ASN A 201 -20.94 15.43 6.41
CA ASN A 201 -20.66 16.71 5.79
C ASN A 201 -19.70 16.60 4.60
N THR A 202 -18.78 15.65 4.55
CA THR A 202 -17.86 15.51 3.40
C THR A 202 -18.64 15.20 2.11
N LEU A 203 -19.60 14.25 2.18
CA LEU A 203 -20.47 13.91 1.03
C LEU A 203 -21.47 15.02 0.67
N LYS A 204 -21.93 15.82 1.65
CA LYS A 204 -22.81 16.99 1.43
C LYS A 204 -22.04 18.21 0.89
N GLN A 205 -20.82 18.46 1.37
CA GLN A 205 -19.94 19.55 0.94
C GLN A 205 -19.40 19.32 -0.48
N MET A 206 -19.25 18.05 -0.88
CA MET A 206 -18.81 17.70 -2.23
C MET A 206 -19.81 18.05 -3.34
N ASN A 207 -20.98 18.62 -3.02
CA ASN A 207 -21.99 19.14 -3.96
C ASN A 207 -22.10 18.31 -5.27
N ILE A 208 -22.09 16.97 -5.11
CA ILE A 208 -21.86 15.99 -6.19
C ILE A 208 -23.02 16.01 -7.20
N GLN A 209 -24.11 16.70 -6.86
CA GLN A 209 -25.25 16.90 -7.75
C GLN A 209 -24.91 17.75 -8.99
N ASN A 210 -23.77 18.47 -9.00
CA ASN A 210 -23.41 19.42 -10.07
C ASN A 210 -22.07 19.12 -10.78
N PHE A 211 -21.54 17.89 -10.69
CA PHE A 211 -20.34 17.56 -11.49
C PHE A 211 -20.67 17.61 -12.99
N SER A 212 -19.96 18.46 -13.72
CA SER A 212 -19.83 18.25 -15.17
C SER A 212 -19.09 16.92 -15.41
N PRO A 213 -19.33 16.25 -16.55
CA PRO A 213 -18.66 14.98 -16.86
C PRO A 213 -17.13 15.03 -16.79
N SER A 214 -16.52 16.14 -17.22
CA SER A 214 -15.06 16.34 -17.16
C SER A 214 -14.54 16.50 -15.73
N ASN A 215 -15.26 17.24 -14.89
CA ASN A 215 -14.91 17.40 -13.48
C ASN A 215 -15.08 16.08 -12.72
N PHE A 216 -16.02 15.24 -13.16
CA PHE A 216 -16.22 13.90 -12.61
C PHE A 216 -15.05 12.96 -12.93
N LEU A 217 -14.60 12.90 -14.19
CA LEU A 217 -13.48 12.05 -14.58
C LEU A 217 -12.17 12.49 -13.93
N ASN A 218 -11.93 13.80 -13.83
CA ASN A 218 -10.81 14.36 -13.07
C ASN A 218 -10.90 14.01 -11.59
N PHE A 219 -12.09 14.06 -10.99
CA PHE A 219 -12.29 13.64 -9.60
C PHE A 219 -11.97 12.15 -9.42
N ILE A 220 -12.49 11.27 -10.27
CA ILE A 220 -12.20 9.83 -10.19
C ILE A 220 -10.70 9.57 -10.34
N THR A 221 -10.04 10.26 -11.26
CA THR A 221 -8.58 10.15 -11.47
C THR A 221 -7.78 10.66 -10.27
N GLN A 222 -8.13 11.83 -9.72
CA GLN A 222 -7.47 12.36 -8.53
C GLN A 222 -7.74 11.52 -7.28
N TRP A 223 -8.94 10.97 -7.14
CA TRP A 223 -9.31 10.10 -6.05
C TRP A 223 -8.57 8.76 -6.13
N SER A 224 -8.55 8.17 -7.33
CA SER A 224 -7.91 6.90 -7.61
C SER A 224 -6.39 6.98 -7.52
N ASN A 225 -5.79 8.16 -7.72
CA ASN A 225 -4.35 8.38 -7.50
C ASN A 225 -3.98 8.53 -6.01
N ASN A 226 -4.94 8.84 -5.14
CA ASN A 226 -4.70 9.28 -3.76
C ASN A 226 -5.34 8.38 -2.68
N SER A 227 -5.87 7.21 -3.03
CA SER A 227 -6.50 6.30 -2.07
C SER A 227 -6.09 4.86 -2.31
N THR A 228 -5.85 4.11 -1.23
CA THR A 228 -5.87 2.65 -1.26
C THR A 228 -7.30 2.22 -1.54
N ILE A 229 -7.60 1.93 -2.80
CA ILE A 229 -8.95 1.55 -3.20
C ILE A 229 -9.30 0.21 -2.53
N GLU A 230 -10.18 0.22 -1.54
CA GLU A 230 -10.85 -1.00 -1.08
C GLU A 230 -11.99 -1.34 -2.05
N THR A 231 -12.15 -2.62 -2.39
CA THR A 231 -13.20 -3.13 -3.29
C THR A 231 -14.60 -2.70 -2.89
N GLU A 232 -14.83 -2.50 -1.58
CA GLU A 232 -16.10 -2.02 -1.05
C GLU A 232 -16.48 -0.64 -1.60
N TYR A 233 -15.50 0.23 -1.92
CA TYR A 233 -15.78 1.53 -2.54
C TYR A 233 -16.16 1.41 -4.01
N ILE A 234 -15.53 0.50 -4.77
CA ILE A 234 -15.92 0.22 -6.16
C ILE A 234 -17.38 -0.26 -6.20
N LEU A 235 -17.73 -1.20 -5.33
CA LEU A 235 -19.09 -1.74 -5.23
C LEU A 235 -20.11 -0.68 -4.75
N LYS A 236 -19.72 0.19 -3.81
CA LYS A 236 -20.56 1.33 -3.40
C LYS A 236 -20.74 2.34 -4.52
N MET A 237 -19.72 2.60 -5.32
CA MET A 237 -19.83 3.47 -6.50
C MET A 237 -20.75 2.85 -7.54
N GLU A 238 -20.60 1.58 -7.87
CA GLU A 238 -21.47 0.89 -8.83
C GLU A 238 -22.93 0.94 -8.39
N LYS A 239 -23.23 0.59 -7.12
CA LYS A 239 -24.58 0.74 -6.55
C LYS A 239 -25.08 2.19 -6.51
N TRP A 240 -24.18 3.16 -6.43
CA TRP A 240 -24.51 4.59 -6.47
C TRP A 240 -24.85 5.06 -7.89
N PHE A 241 -24.20 4.48 -8.90
CA PHE A 241 -24.45 4.71 -10.32
C PHE A 241 -25.71 4.01 -10.85
N GLU A 242 -26.04 2.83 -10.31
CA GLU A 242 -27.25 2.08 -10.65
C GLU A 242 -28.55 2.82 -10.27
N LYS A 243 -28.46 3.89 -9.47
CA LYS A 243 -29.61 4.77 -9.21
C LYS A 243 -30.08 5.44 -10.50
N ALA A 244 -31.37 5.29 -10.80
CA ALA A 244 -32.00 5.62 -12.09
C ALA A 244 -31.64 7.00 -12.68
N SER A 245 -31.42 8.02 -11.86
CA SER A 245 -31.06 9.37 -12.30
C SER A 245 -29.63 9.52 -12.83
N ARG A 246 -28.79 8.49 -12.74
CA ARG A 246 -27.35 8.55 -13.09
C ARG A 246 -26.89 7.42 -14.00
N LYS A 247 -27.77 6.48 -14.31
CA LYS A 247 -27.48 5.32 -15.16
C LYS A 247 -26.95 5.73 -16.53
N GLN A 248 -27.52 6.76 -17.15
CA GLN A 248 -27.08 7.26 -18.46
C GLN A 248 -25.65 7.82 -18.45
N GLN A 249 -25.24 8.51 -17.38
CA GLN A 249 -23.87 9.02 -17.23
C GLN A 249 -22.90 7.88 -16.91
N TYR A 250 -23.32 6.90 -16.09
CA TYR A 250 -22.54 5.70 -15.85
C TYR A 250 -22.28 4.94 -17.14
N ASP A 251 -23.33 4.64 -17.91
CA ASP A 251 -23.19 3.89 -19.16
C ASP A 251 -22.26 4.59 -20.17
N LEU A 252 -22.26 5.93 -20.20
CA LEU A 252 -21.37 6.73 -21.06
C LEU A 252 -19.88 6.61 -20.66
N TYR A 253 -19.57 6.56 -19.36
CA TYR A 253 -18.19 6.61 -18.85
C TYR A 253 -17.71 5.32 -18.18
N LYS A 254 -18.54 4.26 -18.19
CA LYS A 254 -18.29 3.01 -17.47
C LYS A 254 -16.93 2.42 -17.80
N ASN A 255 -16.54 2.43 -19.07
CA ASN A 255 -15.25 1.86 -19.50
C ASN A 255 -14.05 2.70 -19.02
N GLU A 256 -14.16 4.03 -19.00
CA GLU A 256 -13.10 4.92 -18.50
C GLU A 256 -12.98 4.86 -16.98
N ILE A 257 -14.11 4.80 -16.27
CA ILE A 257 -14.15 4.59 -14.82
C ILE A 257 -13.52 3.24 -14.49
N ILE A 258 -13.89 2.16 -15.18
CA ILE A 258 -13.29 0.84 -14.99
C ILE A 258 -11.79 0.89 -15.27
N SER A 259 -11.35 1.53 -16.36
CA SER A 259 -9.93 1.66 -16.68
C SER A 259 -9.14 2.40 -15.59
N ILE A 260 -9.66 3.53 -15.10
CA ILE A 260 -9.03 4.29 -14.01
C ILE A 260 -8.99 3.45 -12.73
N LEU A 261 -10.08 2.75 -12.40
CA LEU A 261 -10.14 1.88 -11.23
C LEU A 261 -9.13 0.73 -11.34
N VAL A 262 -9.07 0.03 -12.48
CA VAL A 262 -8.12 -1.06 -12.75
C VAL A 262 -6.68 -0.55 -12.65
N GLN A 263 -6.37 0.58 -13.28
CA GLN A 263 -5.03 1.18 -13.22
C GLN A 263 -4.63 1.54 -11.79
N SER A 264 -5.52 2.17 -11.03
CA SER A 264 -5.24 2.49 -9.64
C SER A 264 -5.12 1.23 -8.78
N TYR A 265 -5.97 0.24 -8.99
CA TYR A 265 -5.89 -1.03 -8.28
C TYR A 265 -4.57 -1.77 -8.55
N ALA A 266 -4.10 -1.76 -9.80
CA ALA A 266 -2.80 -2.31 -10.20
C ALA A 266 -1.59 -1.54 -9.62
N ARG A 267 -1.73 -0.23 -9.38
CA ARG A 267 -0.67 0.59 -8.75
C ARG A 267 -0.50 0.30 -7.26
N PHE A 268 -1.58 -0.02 -6.55
CA PHE A 268 -1.55 -0.13 -5.07
C PHE A 268 -1.31 -1.54 -4.54
N TYR A 269 -1.53 -2.61 -5.33
CA TYR A 269 -1.43 -3.98 -4.82
C TYR A 269 -0.29 -4.80 -5.44
N ASP A 270 0.56 -5.29 -4.53
CA ASP A 270 1.71 -6.19 -4.67
C ASP A 270 1.32 -7.62 -5.14
N SER A 271 2.33 -8.41 -5.53
CA SER A 271 2.39 -9.82 -6.00
C SER A 271 1.41 -10.85 -5.40
N ARG A 272 0.71 -10.50 -4.32
CA ARG A 272 -0.31 -11.30 -3.62
C ARG A 272 -1.67 -11.32 -4.31
N MET A 273 -1.91 -10.48 -5.32
CA MET A 273 -3.16 -10.47 -6.11
C MET A 273 -3.12 -11.38 -7.34
N LEU A 274 -1.95 -11.92 -7.68
CA LEU A 274 -1.75 -12.93 -8.73
C LEU A 274 -2.78 -14.08 -8.69
N PRO A 275 -3.19 -14.58 -7.51
CA PRO A 275 -4.17 -15.66 -7.43
C PRO A 275 -5.64 -15.24 -7.70
N ILE A 276 -5.98 -13.96 -7.53
CA ILE A 276 -7.33 -13.43 -7.83
C ILE A 276 -7.47 -13.24 -9.35
N PHE A 277 -6.43 -12.69 -9.98
CA PHE A 277 -6.33 -12.71 -11.45
C PHE A 277 -6.41 -14.16 -11.96
N TYR A 278 -5.68 -15.10 -11.35
CA TYR A 278 -5.75 -16.52 -11.70
C TYR A 278 -7.18 -17.11 -11.66
N ALA A 279 -7.99 -16.79 -10.64
CA ALA A 279 -9.38 -17.26 -10.57
C ALA A 279 -10.32 -16.58 -11.57
N ALA A 280 -10.00 -15.36 -12.02
CA ALA A 280 -10.70 -14.73 -13.13
C ALA A 280 -10.45 -15.44 -14.47
N PHE A 281 -9.30 -16.09 -14.63
CA PHE A 281 -8.85 -16.64 -15.91
C PHE A 281 -8.92 -18.17 -16.04
N ILE A 282 -9.21 -18.90 -14.96
CA ILE A 282 -9.61 -20.30 -15.11
C ILE A 282 -11.08 -20.30 -15.55
N GLU A 283 -11.30 -20.52 -16.84
CA GLU A 283 -12.54 -21.13 -17.31
C GLU A 283 -12.55 -22.58 -16.81
N ASN A 284 -13.49 -22.89 -15.92
CA ASN A 284 -13.88 -24.19 -15.33
C ASN A 284 -13.62 -24.36 -13.83
N ASP A 285 -14.68 -24.85 -13.17
CA ASP A 285 -14.99 -24.85 -11.73
C ASP A 285 -14.06 -25.63 -10.79
N ASN A 286 -12.85 -25.99 -11.22
CA ASN A 286 -12.01 -26.88 -10.44
C ASN A 286 -10.89 -26.12 -9.70
N LEU A 287 -11.26 -25.49 -8.57
CA LEU A 287 -10.33 -24.88 -7.61
C LEU A 287 -9.55 -25.93 -6.78
N SER A 288 -9.61 -27.22 -7.14
CA SER A 288 -8.86 -28.29 -6.47
C SER A 288 -7.36 -28.08 -6.68
N GLY A 289 -6.63 -27.85 -5.59
CA GLY A 289 -5.19 -27.55 -5.60
C GLY A 289 -4.84 -26.10 -5.25
N ILE A 290 -5.82 -25.21 -5.12
CA ILE A 290 -5.60 -23.84 -4.62
C ILE A 290 -5.59 -23.84 -3.07
N ARG A 291 -4.62 -23.17 -2.45
CA ARG A 291 -4.54 -23.01 -0.98
C ARG A 291 -5.77 -22.28 -0.44
N ASP A 292 -6.24 -22.62 0.75
CA ASP A 292 -7.48 -22.04 1.30
C ASP A 292 -7.40 -20.51 1.53
N SER A 293 -6.22 -19.98 1.89
CA SER A 293 -5.99 -18.53 1.95
C SER A 293 -6.22 -17.83 0.60
N THR A 294 -5.96 -18.54 -0.50
CA THR A 294 -6.19 -18.06 -1.85
C THR A 294 -7.67 -18.18 -2.23
N LYS A 295 -8.35 -19.26 -1.83
CA LYS A 295 -9.80 -19.38 -2.02
C LYS A 295 -10.57 -18.28 -1.29
N GLU A 296 -10.17 -17.96 -0.06
CA GLU A 296 -10.76 -16.85 0.71
C GLU A 296 -10.59 -15.50 0.00
N LEU A 297 -9.41 -15.25 -0.57
CA LEU A 297 -9.18 -14.08 -1.42
C LEU A 297 -10.08 -14.11 -2.66
N ILE A 298 -10.15 -15.23 -3.38
CA ILE A 298 -11.01 -15.38 -4.57
C ILE A 298 -12.47 -15.06 -4.23
N THR A 299 -13.02 -15.66 -3.18
CA THR A 299 -14.39 -15.40 -2.72
C THR A 299 -14.60 -13.93 -2.33
N LYS A 300 -13.61 -13.31 -1.67
CA LYS A 300 -13.67 -11.89 -1.29
C LYS A 300 -13.73 -10.95 -2.50
N TYR A 301 -13.14 -11.33 -3.63
CA TYR A 301 -13.04 -10.50 -4.84
C TYR A 301 -13.86 -11.06 -6.03
N ASP A 302 -14.77 -12.00 -5.80
CA ASP A 302 -15.60 -12.65 -6.82
C ASP A 302 -16.39 -11.65 -7.72
N PRO A 303 -16.94 -10.54 -7.20
CA PRO A 303 -17.59 -9.55 -8.05
C PRO A 303 -16.63 -8.88 -9.06
N LEU A 304 -15.37 -8.68 -8.67
CA LEU A 304 -14.35 -8.10 -9.55
C LEU A 304 -13.92 -9.11 -10.62
N ILE A 305 -13.79 -10.38 -10.23
CA ILE A 305 -13.52 -11.51 -11.13
C ILE A 305 -14.60 -11.60 -12.23
N GLU A 306 -15.87 -11.53 -11.87
CA GLU A 306 -17.00 -11.53 -12.82
C GLU A 306 -16.96 -10.36 -13.81
N ILE A 307 -16.59 -9.16 -13.34
CA ILE A 307 -16.43 -7.98 -14.20
C ILE A 307 -15.31 -8.19 -15.22
N ILE A 308 -14.17 -8.74 -14.78
CA ILE A 308 -13.02 -9.05 -15.64
C ILE A 308 -13.41 -10.09 -16.70
N LYS A 309 -14.06 -11.19 -16.30
CA LYS A 309 -14.53 -12.27 -17.19
C LYS A 309 -15.47 -11.75 -18.27
N ARG A 310 -16.52 -11.02 -17.88
CA ARG A 310 -17.52 -10.47 -18.83
C ARG A 310 -16.95 -9.49 -19.85
N LYS A 311 -15.76 -8.95 -19.59
CA LYS A 311 -15.12 -7.92 -20.42
C LYS A 311 -13.95 -8.44 -21.26
N ASN A 312 -13.61 -9.72 -21.14
CA ASN A 312 -12.55 -10.38 -21.90
C ASN A 312 -11.20 -9.63 -21.82
N ILE A 313 -10.91 -9.02 -20.68
CA ILE A 313 -9.65 -8.30 -20.43
C ILE A 313 -8.57 -9.34 -20.22
N THR A 314 -7.57 -9.45 -21.10
CA THR A 314 -6.52 -10.46 -20.95
C THR A 314 -5.38 -9.97 -20.03
N LEU A 315 -4.79 -10.89 -19.27
CA LEU A 315 -3.58 -10.68 -18.44
C LEU A 315 -2.40 -10.03 -19.22
N PHE A 316 -2.45 -10.16 -20.55
CA PHE A 316 -1.45 -9.68 -21.48
C PHE A 316 -1.70 -8.24 -21.93
N ASP A 317 -2.95 -7.83 -22.08
CA ASP A 317 -3.31 -6.43 -22.35
C ASP A 317 -2.88 -5.54 -21.18
N ASP A 318 -3.02 -6.02 -19.93
CA ASP A 318 -2.53 -5.34 -18.73
C ASP A 318 -1.00 -5.33 -18.65
N PHE A 319 -0.30 -6.43 -18.94
CA PHE A 319 1.17 -6.44 -18.97
C PHE A 319 1.71 -5.47 -20.03
N ILE A 320 1.07 -5.39 -21.20
CA ILE A 320 1.43 -4.45 -22.27
C ILE A 320 1.06 -3.01 -21.88
N LEU A 321 -0.16 -2.74 -21.39
CA LEU A 321 -0.58 -1.39 -20.97
C LEU A 321 0.29 -0.84 -19.84
N LEU A 322 0.59 -1.68 -18.83
CA LEU A 322 1.37 -1.29 -17.66
C LEU A 322 2.86 -1.05 -17.97
N ASN A 323 3.35 -1.58 -19.09
CA ASN A 323 4.78 -1.51 -19.43
C ASN A 323 5.07 -0.86 -20.78
N LYS A 324 4.06 -0.33 -21.49
CA LYS A 324 4.22 0.38 -22.77
C LYS A 324 5.26 1.51 -22.72
N ASN A 325 5.48 2.09 -21.53
CA ASN A 325 6.47 3.14 -21.26
C ASN A 325 7.45 2.79 -20.12
N SER A 326 7.51 1.52 -19.68
CA SER A 326 8.41 1.13 -18.57
C SER A 326 9.82 0.87 -19.08
N SER A 327 10.83 1.27 -18.30
CA SER A 327 12.22 0.89 -18.58
C SER A 327 12.41 -0.62 -18.46
N LEU A 328 13.41 -1.14 -19.18
CA LEU A 328 13.74 -2.56 -19.20
C LEU A 328 14.02 -3.12 -17.80
N ASP A 329 14.75 -2.38 -16.96
CA ASP A 329 15.05 -2.80 -15.58
C ASP A 329 13.78 -3.01 -14.75
N ASN A 330 12.74 -2.19 -14.99
CA ASN A 330 11.45 -2.33 -14.32
C ASN A 330 10.70 -3.58 -14.80
N ILE A 331 10.78 -3.91 -16.09
CA ILE A 331 10.21 -5.14 -16.64
C ILE A 331 10.94 -6.37 -16.05
N ILE A 332 12.27 -6.32 -15.97
CA ILE A 332 13.10 -7.38 -15.41
C ILE A 332 12.78 -7.57 -13.92
N GLU A 333 12.75 -6.52 -13.10
CA GLU A 333 12.41 -6.61 -11.67
C GLU A 333 11.01 -7.20 -11.43
N LYS A 334 10.02 -6.80 -12.25
CA LYS A 334 8.68 -7.41 -12.20
C LYS A 334 8.73 -8.89 -12.55
N LEU A 335 9.45 -9.29 -13.60
CA LEU A 335 9.65 -10.70 -13.96
C LEU A 335 10.32 -11.49 -12.83
N LYS A 336 11.26 -10.90 -12.08
CA LYS A 336 11.86 -11.55 -10.90
C LYS A 336 10.81 -11.88 -9.84
N VAL A 337 9.85 -10.99 -9.62
CA VAL A 337 8.75 -11.18 -8.67
C VAL A 337 7.81 -12.31 -9.13
N TYR A 338 7.41 -12.34 -10.40
CA TYR A 338 6.61 -13.43 -10.97
C TYR A 338 7.29 -14.78 -10.81
N VAL A 339 8.60 -14.83 -11.02
CA VAL A 339 9.38 -16.06 -10.91
C VAL A 339 9.53 -16.53 -9.48
N LYS A 340 9.79 -15.59 -8.56
CA LYS A 340 9.82 -15.89 -7.13
C LYS A 340 8.49 -16.50 -6.67
N SER A 341 7.37 -16.04 -7.24
CA SER A 341 6.04 -16.59 -6.96
C SER A 341 5.88 -18.06 -7.43
N VAL A 342 6.51 -18.47 -8.54
CA VAL A 342 6.57 -19.87 -8.98
C VAL A 342 7.40 -20.72 -8.02
N LYS A 343 8.59 -20.23 -7.64
CA LYS A 343 9.49 -20.96 -6.72
C LYS A 343 8.86 -21.23 -5.35
N ILE A 344 8.03 -20.32 -4.86
CA ILE A 344 7.32 -20.47 -3.57
C ILE A 344 5.93 -21.12 -3.71
N GLY A 345 5.60 -21.63 -4.90
CA GLY A 345 4.37 -22.40 -5.16
C GLY A 345 3.08 -21.57 -5.19
N ILE A 346 3.19 -20.25 -5.37
CA ILE A 346 2.04 -19.35 -5.54
C ILE A 346 1.48 -19.42 -6.97
N MET A 347 2.36 -19.65 -7.96
CA MET A 347 2.00 -19.77 -9.36
C MET A 347 2.22 -21.21 -9.84
N SER A 348 1.20 -21.84 -10.43
CA SER A 348 1.32 -23.21 -10.96
C SER A 348 2.27 -23.26 -12.16
N ARG A 349 2.90 -24.42 -12.36
CA ARG A 349 3.85 -24.63 -13.47
C ARG A 349 3.20 -24.39 -14.83
N ASP A 350 1.95 -24.81 -15.01
CA ASP A 350 1.20 -24.59 -16.25
C ASP A 350 0.88 -23.11 -16.49
N LEU A 351 0.63 -22.35 -15.43
CA LEU A 351 0.40 -20.91 -15.56
C LEU A 351 1.67 -20.19 -15.99
N PHE A 352 2.82 -20.56 -15.40
CA PHE A 352 4.10 -20.02 -15.80
C PHE A 352 4.40 -20.35 -17.27
N LYS A 353 4.10 -21.58 -17.71
CA LYS A 353 4.21 -21.96 -19.12
C LYS A 353 3.35 -21.10 -20.04
N LYS A 354 2.07 -20.86 -19.70
CA LYS A 354 1.18 -19.99 -20.49
C LYS A 354 1.71 -18.56 -20.55
N PHE A 355 2.16 -18.02 -19.42
CA PHE A 355 2.78 -16.69 -19.34
C PHE A 355 4.02 -16.57 -20.23
N ILE A 356 4.94 -17.53 -20.16
CA ILE A 356 6.13 -17.56 -21.03
C ILE A 356 5.73 -17.69 -22.51
N LYS A 357 4.75 -18.54 -22.85
CA LYS A 357 4.24 -18.65 -24.23
C LYS A 357 3.65 -17.32 -24.73
N SER A 358 2.91 -16.59 -23.90
CA SER A 358 2.38 -15.27 -24.26
C SER A 358 3.48 -14.24 -24.47
N ILE A 359 4.51 -14.23 -23.62
CA ILE A 359 5.71 -13.39 -23.81
C ILE A 359 6.40 -13.72 -25.14
N ILE A 360 6.63 -15.00 -25.44
CA ILE A 360 7.26 -15.45 -26.69
C ILE A 360 6.39 -15.08 -27.90
N PHE A 361 5.07 -15.29 -27.82
CA PHE A 361 4.13 -14.92 -28.87
C PHE A 361 4.12 -13.40 -29.11
N TRP A 362 4.19 -12.58 -28.05
CA TRP A 362 4.34 -11.13 -28.17
C TRP A 362 5.58 -10.76 -28.97
N PHE A 363 6.72 -11.33 -28.58
CA PHE A 363 7.99 -11.06 -29.23
C PHE A 363 7.98 -11.46 -30.71
N ASN A 364 7.34 -12.58 -31.04
CA ASN A 364 7.25 -13.05 -32.42
C ASN A 364 6.33 -12.19 -33.32
N ASN A 365 5.32 -11.52 -32.75
CA ASN A 365 4.32 -10.78 -33.52
C ASN A 365 4.51 -9.26 -33.51
N ASN A 366 5.33 -8.71 -32.61
CA ASN A 366 5.68 -7.31 -32.69
C ASN A 366 6.87 -7.16 -33.64
N GLU A 367 6.61 -6.59 -34.82
CA GLU A 367 7.60 -6.07 -35.76
C GLU A 367 8.34 -4.85 -35.17
N LEU A 368 8.90 -4.97 -33.96
CA LEU A 368 9.90 -4.03 -33.49
C LEU A 368 11.12 -4.25 -34.38
N LYS A 369 11.18 -3.48 -35.48
CA LYS A 369 12.33 -3.40 -36.39
C LYS A 369 13.60 -3.41 -35.55
N TYR A 370 14.42 -4.42 -35.81
CA TYR A 370 15.62 -4.79 -35.06
C TYR A 370 16.62 -3.63 -34.96
N SER A 371 16.43 -2.74 -33.98
CA SER A 371 17.55 -1.99 -33.46
C SER A 371 18.38 -2.95 -32.61
N ILE A 372 19.70 -2.83 -32.69
CA ILE A 372 20.65 -3.65 -31.93
C ILE A 372 20.27 -3.65 -30.44
N THR A 373 19.91 -2.50 -29.87
CA THR A 373 19.46 -2.36 -28.48
C THR A 373 18.26 -3.25 -28.11
N ASN A 374 17.31 -3.47 -29.03
CA ASN A 374 16.16 -4.34 -28.80
C ASN A 374 16.55 -5.83 -28.84
N GLN A 375 17.55 -6.20 -29.65
CA GLN A 375 18.09 -7.56 -29.69
C GLN A 375 18.88 -7.92 -28.42
N TYR A 376 19.67 -6.98 -27.89
CA TYR A 376 20.34 -7.15 -26.58
C TYR A 376 19.33 -7.27 -25.43
N THR A 377 18.28 -6.47 -25.49
CA THR A 377 17.17 -6.50 -24.52
C THR A 377 16.48 -7.87 -24.51
N TYR A 378 16.21 -8.39 -25.69
CA TYR A 378 15.66 -9.72 -25.88
C TYR A 378 16.57 -10.80 -25.29
N PHE A 379 17.89 -10.68 -25.50
CA PHE A 379 18.88 -11.61 -25.00
C PHE A 379 18.92 -11.69 -23.48
N ASN A 380 18.83 -10.55 -22.80
CA ASN A 380 18.83 -10.49 -21.33
C ASN A 380 17.56 -11.11 -20.73
N ILE A 381 16.39 -10.83 -21.32
CA ILE A 381 15.12 -11.42 -20.86
C ILE A 381 15.11 -12.94 -21.10
N ALA A 382 15.53 -13.37 -22.29
CA ALA A 382 15.61 -14.78 -22.67
C ALA A 382 16.52 -15.57 -21.72
N THR A 383 17.70 -15.02 -21.43
CA THR A 383 18.67 -15.64 -20.52
C THR A 383 18.16 -15.70 -19.10
N TYR A 384 17.53 -14.62 -18.64
CA TYR A 384 16.96 -14.61 -17.31
C TYR A 384 15.88 -15.70 -17.19
N ILE A 385 15.00 -15.82 -18.19
CA ILE A 385 14.01 -16.90 -18.27
C ILE A 385 14.67 -18.28 -18.27
N LEU A 386 15.76 -18.49 -19.01
CA LEU A 386 16.51 -19.76 -19.03
C LEU A 386 17.16 -20.10 -17.69
N LYS A 387 17.81 -19.13 -17.04
CA LYS A 387 18.41 -19.31 -15.72
C LYS A 387 17.38 -19.76 -14.69
N ILE A 388 16.19 -19.19 -14.80
CA ILE A 388 15.03 -19.55 -13.99
C ILE A 388 14.50 -20.94 -14.33
N TRP A 389 14.42 -21.26 -15.63
CA TRP A 389 13.97 -22.55 -16.14
C TRP A 389 14.86 -23.70 -15.66
N ASN A 390 16.18 -23.49 -15.67
CA ASN A 390 17.17 -24.46 -15.21
C ASN A 390 17.07 -24.69 -13.69
N ASP A 391 16.91 -23.61 -12.91
CA ASP A 391 16.70 -23.68 -11.45
C ASP A 391 15.44 -24.45 -11.03
N THR A 392 14.48 -24.65 -11.94
CA THR A 392 13.14 -25.16 -11.62
C THR A 392 12.82 -26.52 -12.23
N ARG A 393 13.76 -27.16 -12.96
CA ARG A 393 13.62 -28.50 -13.59
C ARG A 393 12.35 -28.64 -14.46
N PHE A 394 12.11 -27.68 -15.37
CA PHE A 394 10.99 -27.76 -16.33
C PHE A 394 11.25 -28.75 -17.49
N VAL A 395 10.17 -29.18 -18.16
CA VAL A 395 10.12 -30.29 -19.14
C VAL A 395 10.82 -29.94 -20.46
N GLU A 396 11.48 -30.95 -21.06
CA GLU A 396 12.34 -30.92 -22.25
C GLU A 396 11.68 -30.44 -23.56
N THR A 397 10.35 -30.56 -23.69
CA THR A 397 9.62 -30.22 -24.93
C THR A 397 9.55 -28.73 -25.22
N GLU A 398 9.48 -27.89 -24.19
CA GLU A 398 9.41 -26.43 -24.34
C GLU A 398 10.79 -25.79 -24.51
N TYR A 399 11.85 -26.49 -24.08
CA TYR A 399 13.25 -26.14 -24.34
C TYR A 399 13.54 -26.03 -25.84
N LYS A 400 12.96 -26.92 -26.66
CA LYS A 400 13.09 -26.89 -28.13
C LYS A 400 12.47 -25.63 -28.75
N SER A 401 11.30 -25.20 -28.30
CA SER A 401 10.67 -23.96 -28.79
C SER A 401 11.48 -22.72 -28.41
N PHE A 402 12.13 -22.76 -27.24
CA PHE A 402 13.03 -21.69 -26.80
C PHE A 402 14.37 -21.71 -27.56
N LEU A 403 14.92 -22.88 -27.87
CA LEU A 403 16.10 -23.00 -28.72
C LEU A 403 15.83 -22.54 -30.15
N GLN A 404 14.66 -22.86 -30.71
CA GLN A 404 14.22 -22.34 -32.01
C GLN A 404 14.14 -20.81 -32.01
N LEU A 405 13.86 -20.22 -30.85
CA LEU A 405 13.80 -18.78 -30.65
C LEU A 405 15.21 -18.17 -30.58
N ILE A 406 16.15 -18.78 -29.84
CA ILE A 406 17.57 -18.39 -29.83
C ILE A 406 18.19 -18.51 -31.22
N ASN A 407 17.87 -19.58 -31.96
CA ASN A 407 18.40 -19.83 -33.30
C ASN A 407 17.91 -18.83 -34.36
N LYS A 408 16.91 -17.99 -34.05
CA LYS A 408 16.48 -16.87 -34.91
C LYS A 408 17.31 -15.60 -34.70
N ILE A 409 18.19 -15.57 -33.70
CA ILE A 409 19.08 -14.45 -33.43
C ILE A 409 20.26 -14.49 -34.42
N PRO A 410 20.67 -13.36 -35.04
CA PRO A 410 21.82 -13.32 -35.94
C PRO A 410 23.10 -13.91 -35.29
N PRO A 411 23.87 -14.77 -35.99
CA PRO A 411 25.05 -15.44 -35.44
C PRO A 411 26.10 -14.48 -34.85
N GLU A 412 26.23 -13.30 -35.45
CA GLU A 412 27.15 -12.23 -35.02
C GLU A 412 26.90 -11.78 -33.57
N LEU A 413 25.66 -11.85 -33.08
CA LEU A 413 25.29 -11.53 -31.69
C LEU A 413 25.39 -12.74 -30.75
N GLN A 414 25.49 -13.95 -31.30
CA GLN A 414 25.63 -15.17 -30.53
C GLN A 414 27.08 -15.42 -30.09
N ASP A 415 28.09 -14.88 -30.77
CA ASP A 415 29.48 -15.21 -30.45
C ASP A 415 30.20 -14.16 -29.59
N GLU A 416 29.75 -12.90 -29.58
CA GLU A 416 30.41 -11.82 -28.83
C GLU A 416 29.81 -11.54 -27.44
N HIS A 417 28.65 -12.11 -27.10
CA HIS A 417 27.93 -11.76 -25.88
C HIS A 417 28.29 -12.69 -24.69
N PRO A 418 28.69 -12.18 -23.51
CA PRO A 418 29.04 -12.99 -22.32
C PRO A 418 27.97 -14.02 -21.93
N VAL A 419 26.73 -13.63 -22.14
CA VAL A 419 25.54 -14.44 -21.85
C VAL A 419 25.32 -15.59 -22.85
N SER A 420 25.83 -15.48 -24.08
CA SER A 420 25.78 -16.61 -25.02
C SER A 420 26.69 -17.74 -24.58
N LEU A 421 27.83 -17.41 -23.96
CA LEU A 421 28.68 -18.38 -23.29
C LEU A 421 27.95 -19.09 -22.14
N ASP A 422 27.14 -18.37 -21.37
CA ASP A 422 26.33 -18.97 -20.30
C ASP A 422 25.22 -19.87 -20.86
N ILE A 423 24.54 -19.46 -21.94
CA ILE A 423 23.56 -20.31 -22.63
C ILE A 423 24.24 -21.56 -23.22
N LYS A 424 25.40 -21.42 -23.88
CA LYS A 424 26.20 -22.53 -24.42
C LYS A 424 26.75 -23.48 -23.34
N LYS A 425 26.96 -22.99 -22.11
CA LYS A 425 27.35 -23.81 -20.94
C LYS A 425 26.16 -24.50 -20.27
N MET A 426 24.95 -23.93 -20.41
CA MET A 426 23.71 -24.49 -19.87
C MET A 426 23.09 -25.55 -20.80
N LEU A 427 23.32 -25.40 -22.11
CA LEU A 427 23.14 -26.43 -23.15
C LEU A 427 24.18 -27.54 -22.99
#